data_AF-A0A9C9GIM9-F1
#
_entry.id   AF-A0A9C9GIM9-F1
#
_cell.length_a   1.000
_cell.length_b   1.000
_cell.length_c   1.000
_cell.angle_alpha   90.00
_cell.angle_beta   90.00
_cell.angle_gamma   90.00
#
_symmetry.space_group_name_H-M   'P 1'
#
loop_
_entity.id
_entity.type
_entity.pdbx_description
1 polymer ?
#
loop_
_entity_poly.entity_id
_entity_poly.type
_entity_poly.pdbx_seq_one_letter_code
_entity_poly.pdbx_strand_id
1 'polypeptide(L)'
;PKYNPERFSEHVKELMRRFEASHQPGKSIMTNDALRAVVQTLENGVHSVEAPLQRLEHVWHMPVAYLIIPVFALANAGVPLALDSLGETLTHPVMLGVSLGLILGKFIGISGASWLVLKLGIAELPKDTRFTQIAGVSLLAGIGFTMSIFVAQLGFSGREDLLLMAKTGILAASLLAGIAGFIWLYLVSKPADS
;
A
#
# COMPACT_ATOMS: atom_id res chain seq x y z
N PRO A 1 10.21 11.08 -26.56
CA PRO A 1 10.82 10.76 -25.24
C PRO A 1 12.07 11.64 -24.99
N LYS A 2 12.03 12.53 -24.00
CA LYS A 2 13.00 13.64 -23.88
C LYS A 2 14.32 13.29 -23.16
N TYR A 3 14.71 12.01 -23.13
CA TYR A 3 15.96 11.55 -22.50
C TYR A 3 16.68 10.54 -23.39
N ASN A 4 17.92 10.86 -23.78
CA ASN A 4 18.82 9.95 -24.50
C ASN A 4 19.77 9.29 -23.47
N PRO A 5 19.70 7.96 -23.27
CA PRO A 5 20.50 7.24 -22.27
C PRO A 5 22.01 7.35 -22.51
N GLU A 6 22.44 7.48 -23.77
CA GLU A 6 23.86 7.62 -24.12
C GLU A 6 24.43 8.95 -23.62
N ARG A 7 23.68 10.05 -23.83
CA ARG A 7 24.09 11.39 -23.33
C ARG A 7 24.09 11.46 -21.81
N PHE A 8 23.15 10.80 -21.14
CA PHE A 8 23.14 10.74 -19.68
C PHE A 8 24.34 9.96 -19.14
N SER A 9 24.69 8.83 -19.75
CA SER A 9 25.86 8.02 -19.40
C SER A 9 27.17 8.80 -19.55
N GLU A 10 27.35 9.54 -20.64
CA GLU A 10 28.52 10.39 -20.83
C GLU A 10 28.58 11.52 -19.79
N HIS A 11 27.44 12.13 -19.46
CA HIS A 11 27.37 13.19 -18.46
C HIS A 11 27.71 12.69 -17.04
N VAL A 12 27.22 11.52 -16.65
CA VAL A 12 27.54 10.88 -15.36
C VAL A 12 29.03 10.53 -15.28
N LYS A 13 29.62 9.99 -16.36
CA LYS A 13 31.07 9.68 -16.41
C LYS A 13 31.94 10.93 -16.24
N GLU A 14 31.58 12.03 -16.88
CA GLU A 14 32.32 13.30 -16.73
C GLU A 14 32.18 13.88 -15.32
N LEU A 15 30.99 13.80 -14.70
CA LEU A 15 30.79 14.21 -13.31
C LEU A 15 31.58 13.34 -12.33
N MET A 16 31.61 12.02 -12.53
CA MET A 16 32.46 11.11 -11.74
C MET A 16 33.94 11.45 -11.86
N ARG A 17 34.42 11.72 -13.08
CA ARG A 17 35.81 12.11 -13.32
C ARG A 17 36.18 13.40 -12.60
N ARG A 18 35.27 14.38 -12.56
CA ARG A 18 35.44 15.64 -11.80
C ARG A 18 35.41 15.44 -10.29
N PHE A 19 34.57 14.52 -9.81
CA PHE A 19 34.53 14.14 -8.40
C PHE A 19 35.85 13.51 -7.95
N GLU A 20 36.38 12.56 -8.73
CA GLU A 20 37.68 11.92 -8.48
C GLU A 20 38.84 12.91 -8.55
N ALA A 21 38.88 13.79 -9.56
CA ALA A 21 39.92 14.81 -9.70
C ALA A 21 39.93 15.86 -8.57
N SER A 22 38.78 16.05 -7.91
CA SER A 22 38.62 17.01 -6.80
C SER A 22 38.82 16.35 -5.42
N HIS A 23 39.06 15.04 -5.38
CA HIS A 23 39.27 14.27 -4.16
C HIS A 23 40.69 14.51 -3.61
N GLN A 24 40.80 15.15 -2.44
CA GLN A 24 42.06 15.32 -1.71
C GLN A 24 42.10 14.33 -0.53
N PRO A 25 43.19 13.54 -0.34
CA PRO A 25 43.29 12.60 0.77
C PRO A 25 43.13 13.32 2.12
N GLY A 26 42.18 12.88 2.94
CA GLY A 26 41.97 13.39 4.30
C GLY A 26 40.97 14.55 4.46
N LYS A 27 40.34 15.06 3.40
CA LYS A 27 39.25 16.06 3.51
C LYS A 27 37.88 15.42 3.34
N SER A 28 36.97 15.69 4.27
CA SER A 28 35.57 15.25 4.21
C SER A 28 34.83 15.93 3.06
N ILE A 29 33.91 15.19 2.43
CA ILE A 29 32.97 15.71 1.42
C ILE A 29 32.19 16.93 1.95
N MET A 30 32.02 17.03 3.27
CA MET A 30 31.30 18.12 3.94
C MET A 30 32.06 19.44 4.01
N THR A 31 33.37 19.48 3.77
CA THR A 31 34.19 20.69 3.91
C THR A 31 34.76 21.18 2.57
N ASN A 32 34.40 20.55 1.46
CA ASN A 32 34.87 20.90 0.12
C ASN A 32 33.68 21.33 -0.76
N ASP A 33 33.52 22.65 -0.93
CA ASP A 33 32.44 23.26 -1.71
C ASP A 33 32.42 22.81 -3.18
N ALA A 34 33.59 22.54 -3.76
CA ALA A 34 33.69 22.02 -5.13
C ALA A 34 33.15 20.57 -5.22
N LEU A 35 33.45 19.74 -4.22
CA LEU A 35 32.91 18.37 -4.16
C LEU A 35 31.38 18.40 -3.95
N ARG A 36 30.88 19.29 -3.10
CA ARG A 36 29.44 19.50 -2.89
C ARG A 36 28.72 19.93 -4.16
N ALA A 37 29.30 20.87 -4.92
CA ALA A 37 28.71 21.33 -6.18
C ALA A 37 28.62 20.20 -7.23
N VAL A 38 29.65 19.34 -7.32
CA VAL A 38 29.63 18.17 -8.22
C VAL A 38 28.54 17.18 -7.81
N VAL A 39 28.41 16.89 -6.51
CA VAL A 39 27.36 16.00 -5.98
C VAL A 39 25.96 16.57 -6.23
N GLN A 40 25.74 17.87 -5.98
CA GLN A 40 24.44 18.53 -6.24
C GLN A 40 24.06 18.50 -7.73
N THR A 41 25.05 18.67 -8.62
CA THR A 41 24.83 18.62 -10.07
C THR A 41 24.45 17.21 -10.53
N LEU A 42 25.09 16.19 -9.95
CA LEU A 42 24.76 14.79 -10.19
C LEU A 42 23.34 14.46 -9.69
N GLU A 43 22.97 14.88 -8.49
CA GLU A 43 21.62 14.72 -7.93
C GLU A 43 20.55 15.36 -8.82
N ASN A 44 20.76 16.60 -9.24
CA ASN A 44 19.86 17.31 -10.15
C ASN A 44 19.75 16.61 -11.52
N GLY A 45 20.87 16.10 -12.05
CA GLY A 45 20.91 15.35 -13.30
C GLY A 45 20.14 14.03 -13.22
N VAL A 46 20.29 13.30 -12.10
CA VAL A 46 19.57 12.05 -11.81
C VAL A 46 18.07 12.31 -11.68
N HIS A 47 17.66 13.32 -10.90
CA HIS A 47 16.25 13.68 -10.81
C HIS A 47 15.70 13.99 -12.20
N SER A 48 16.42 14.77 -13.03
CA SER A 48 15.99 15.17 -14.37
C SER A 48 15.58 13.99 -15.28
N VAL A 49 16.15 12.79 -15.07
CA VAL A 49 15.80 11.55 -15.79
C VAL A 49 14.59 10.83 -15.23
N GLU A 50 14.25 11.08 -13.97
CA GLU A 50 13.12 10.47 -13.27
C GLU A 50 11.81 10.86 -13.95
N ALA A 51 10.94 9.86 -14.15
CA ALA A 51 9.65 10.07 -14.78
C ALA A 51 8.84 11.11 -13.98
N PRO A 52 8.26 12.14 -14.63
CA PRO A 52 7.48 13.17 -13.94
C PRO A 52 6.34 12.59 -13.08
N LEU A 53 5.75 11.48 -13.52
CA LEU A 53 4.72 10.76 -12.77
C LEU A 53 5.26 10.16 -11.46
N GLN A 54 6.45 9.57 -11.48
CA GLN A 54 7.06 8.95 -10.30
C GLN A 54 7.43 10.02 -9.26
N ARG A 55 7.92 11.18 -9.72
CA ARG A 55 8.14 12.34 -8.84
C ARG A 55 6.84 12.81 -8.19
N LEU A 56 5.76 12.94 -8.97
CA LEU A 56 4.46 13.34 -8.44
C LEU A 56 3.94 12.32 -7.42
N GLU A 57 4.04 11.03 -7.71
CA GLU A 57 3.66 9.97 -6.77
C GLU A 57 4.41 10.11 -5.44
N HIS A 58 5.73 10.31 -5.49
CA HIS A 58 6.54 10.47 -4.28
C HIS A 58 6.14 11.70 -3.46
N VAL A 59 5.85 12.82 -4.14
CA VAL A 59 5.39 14.07 -3.49
C VAL A 59 4.03 13.89 -2.83
N TRP A 60 3.09 13.21 -3.49
CA TRP A 60 1.72 13.05 -2.99
C TRP A 60 1.56 11.90 -1.98
N HIS A 61 2.46 10.93 -1.97
CA HIS A 61 2.39 9.78 -1.06
C HIS A 61 2.32 10.21 0.41
N MET A 62 3.20 11.12 0.86
CA MET A 62 3.21 11.57 2.27
C MET A 62 1.93 12.33 2.66
N PRO A 63 1.50 13.39 1.94
CA PRO A 63 0.25 14.08 2.26
C PRO A 63 -0.96 13.15 2.26
N VAL A 64 -1.05 12.22 1.30
CA VAL A 64 -2.15 11.26 1.24
C VAL A 64 -2.16 10.36 2.47
N ALA A 65 -1.02 9.75 2.79
CA ALA A 65 -0.90 8.79 3.88
C ALA A 65 -1.12 9.42 5.27
N TYR A 66 -0.60 10.63 5.51
CA TYR A 66 -0.59 11.26 6.84
C TYR A 66 -1.68 12.30 7.08
N LEU A 67 -2.29 12.86 6.04
CA LEU A 67 -3.35 13.87 6.17
C LEU A 67 -4.67 13.38 5.59
N ILE A 68 -4.69 13.00 4.32
CA ILE A 68 -5.95 12.71 3.61
C ILE A 68 -6.62 11.46 4.16
N ILE A 69 -5.88 10.35 4.30
CA ILE A 69 -6.42 9.09 4.81
C ILE A 69 -6.92 9.23 6.26
N PRO A 70 -6.16 9.81 7.22
CA PRO A 70 -6.65 10.02 8.58
C PRO A 70 -7.86 10.95 8.67
N VAL A 71 -7.89 12.05 7.91
CA VAL A 71 -9.04 12.97 7.89
C VAL A 71 -10.28 12.28 7.31
N PHE A 72 -10.12 11.54 6.20
CA PHE A 72 -11.21 10.77 5.61
C PHE A 72 -11.76 9.71 6.58
N ALA A 73 -10.85 9.00 7.25
CA ALA A 73 -11.18 8.01 8.25
C ALA A 73 -11.97 8.65 9.39
N LEU A 74 -11.48 9.74 9.97
CA LEU A 74 -12.15 10.43 11.07
C LEU A 74 -13.54 10.96 10.69
N ALA A 75 -13.67 11.54 9.49
CA ALA A 75 -14.95 12.04 8.99
C ALA A 75 -15.99 10.93 8.77
N ASN A 76 -15.55 9.69 8.50
CA ASN A 76 -16.45 8.60 8.13
C ASN A 76 -16.58 7.47 9.13
N ALA A 77 -15.64 7.31 10.07
CA ALA A 77 -15.62 6.25 11.07
C ALA A 77 -16.51 6.53 12.29
N GLY A 78 -17.05 7.76 12.41
CA GLY A 78 -18.04 8.12 13.43
C GLY A 78 -19.39 7.44 13.19
N VAL A 79 -19.46 6.13 13.38
CA VAL A 79 -20.70 5.35 13.30
C VAL A 79 -21.30 5.28 14.70
N PRO A 80 -22.49 5.88 14.95
CA PRO A 80 -23.11 5.85 16.26
C PRO A 80 -23.58 4.41 16.55
N LEU A 81 -22.83 3.72 17.42
CA LEU A 81 -23.19 2.39 17.92
C LEU A 81 -24.00 2.57 19.19
N ALA A 82 -25.33 2.45 19.08
CA ALA A 82 -26.18 2.34 20.26
C ALA A 82 -26.02 0.92 20.83
N LEU A 83 -25.48 0.82 22.06
CA LEU A 83 -25.25 -0.46 22.75
C LEU A 83 -26.55 -1.26 22.90
N ASP A 84 -27.67 -0.56 23.05
CA ASP A 84 -29.00 -1.15 23.23
C ASP A 84 -29.54 -1.84 21.96
N SER A 85 -29.07 -1.46 20.77
CA SER A 85 -29.51 -2.01 19.47
C SER A 85 -28.42 -2.85 18.79
N LEU A 86 -27.40 -3.28 19.52
CA LEU A 86 -26.29 -4.07 18.96
C LEU A 86 -26.78 -5.41 18.37
N GLY A 87 -27.72 -6.08 19.02
CA GLY A 87 -28.26 -7.36 18.54
C GLY A 87 -28.92 -7.23 17.16
N GLU A 88 -29.75 -6.19 16.98
CA GLU A 88 -30.40 -5.89 15.70
C GLU A 88 -29.39 -5.47 14.63
N THR A 89 -28.37 -4.69 15.02
CA THR A 89 -27.30 -4.25 14.11
C THR A 89 -26.47 -5.44 13.60
N LEU A 90 -26.11 -6.37 14.49
CA LEU A 90 -25.30 -7.56 14.16
C LEU A 90 -26.07 -8.57 13.31
N THR A 91 -27.40 -8.56 13.36
CA THR A 91 -28.26 -9.45 12.56
C THR A 91 -28.78 -8.78 11.30
N HIS A 92 -28.45 -7.50 11.09
CA HIS A 92 -28.94 -6.75 9.94
C HIS A 92 -28.36 -7.30 8.62
N PRO A 93 -29.19 -7.61 7.60
CA PRO A 93 -28.74 -8.24 6.35
C PRO A 93 -27.63 -7.46 5.64
N VAL A 94 -27.68 -6.13 5.64
CA VAL A 94 -26.64 -5.29 5.00
C VAL A 94 -25.31 -5.40 5.76
N MET A 95 -25.34 -5.39 7.09
CA MET A 95 -24.13 -5.49 7.91
C MET A 95 -23.46 -6.85 7.69
N LEU A 96 -24.24 -7.94 7.74
CA LEU A 96 -23.76 -9.29 7.48
C LEU A 96 -23.28 -9.48 6.04
N GLY A 97 -24.06 -9.03 5.06
CA GLY A 97 -23.72 -9.17 3.64
C GLY A 97 -22.44 -8.44 3.27
N VAL A 98 -22.27 -7.21 3.76
CA VAL A 98 -21.04 -6.44 3.55
C VAL A 98 -19.86 -7.07 4.29
N SER A 99 -20.05 -7.53 5.53
CA SER A 99 -18.98 -8.14 6.31
C SER A 99 -18.47 -9.43 5.68
N LEU A 100 -19.39 -10.35 5.35
CA LEU A 100 -19.08 -11.63 4.73
C LEU A 100 -18.54 -11.43 3.31
N GLY A 101 -19.14 -10.54 2.52
CA GLY A 101 -18.69 -10.22 1.18
C GLY A 101 -17.27 -9.66 1.16
N LEU A 102 -16.91 -8.83 2.14
CA LEU A 102 -15.56 -8.27 2.23
C LEU A 102 -14.53 -9.33 2.64
N ILE A 103 -14.80 -10.12 3.68
CA ILE A 103 -13.85 -11.14 4.15
C ILE A 103 -13.78 -12.31 3.16
N LEU A 104 -14.91 -12.99 2.92
CA LEU A 104 -14.95 -14.20 2.12
C LEU A 104 -14.72 -13.89 0.64
N GLY A 105 -15.26 -12.77 0.13
CA GLY A 105 -15.06 -12.38 -1.26
C GLY A 105 -13.59 -12.09 -1.57
N LYS A 106 -12.87 -11.40 -0.68
CA LYS A 106 -11.43 -11.15 -0.84
C LYS A 106 -10.61 -12.42 -0.66
N PHE A 107 -10.91 -13.20 0.38
CA PHE A 107 -10.20 -14.44 0.66
C PHE A 107 -10.32 -15.45 -0.49
N ILE A 108 -11.56 -15.76 -0.90
CA ILE A 108 -11.84 -16.72 -1.96
C ILE A 108 -11.38 -16.16 -3.31
N GLY A 109 -11.65 -14.89 -3.59
CA GLY A 109 -11.29 -14.27 -4.87
C GLY A 109 -9.79 -14.26 -5.11
N ILE A 110 -9.00 -13.79 -4.14
CA ILE A 110 -7.55 -13.70 -4.28
C ILE A 110 -6.92 -15.09 -4.23
N SER A 111 -7.23 -15.90 -3.22
CA SER A 111 -6.61 -17.23 -3.09
C SER A 111 -7.00 -18.14 -4.25
N GLY A 112 -8.27 -18.09 -4.68
CA GLY A 112 -8.77 -18.86 -5.80
C GLY A 112 -8.17 -18.44 -7.14
N ALA A 113 -8.10 -17.13 -7.41
CA ALA A 113 -7.45 -16.63 -8.62
C ALA A 113 -5.95 -16.96 -8.64
N SER A 114 -5.24 -16.75 -7.53
CA SER A 114 -3.83 -17.13 -7.40
C SER A 114 -3.63 -18.63 -7.62
N TRP A 115 -4.47 -19.48 -7.01
CA TRP A 115 -4.40 -20.93 -7.22
C TRP A 115 -4.63 -21.32 -8.68
N LEU A 116 -5.59 -20.68 -9.35
CA LEU A 116 -5.89 -20.95 -10.75
C LEU A 116 -4.72 -20.58 -11.67
N VAL A 117 -4.12 -19.40 -11.47
CA VAL A 117 -2.96 -18.94 -12.25
C VAL A 117 -1.75 -19.86 -12.06
N LEU A 118 -1.49 -20.30 -10.82
CA LEU A 118 -0.42 -21.26 -10.51
C LEU A 118 -0.71 -22.63 -11.14
N LYS A 119 -1.95 -23.11 -11.07
CA LYS A 119 -2.34 -24.42 -11.61
C LYS A 119 -2.28 -24.47 -13.14
N LEU A 120 -2.54 -23.34 -13.80
CA LEU A 120 -2.44 -23.21 -15.26
C LEU A 120 -0.99 -23.00 -15.74
N GLY A 121 -0.01 -22.87 -14.82
CA GLY A 121 1.40 -22.64 -15.17
C GLY A 121 1.68 -21.26 -15.75
N ILE A 122 0.78 -20.28 -15.54
CA ILE A 122 0.94 -18.90 -16.03
C ILE A 122 1.90 -18.10 -15.14
N ALA A 123 1.98 -18.46 -13.85
CA ALA A 123 2.91 -17.86 -12.90
C ALA A 123 3.47 -18.92 -11.95
N GLU A 124 4.56 -18.57 -11.27
CA GLU A 124 5.20 -19.39 -10.24
C GLU A 124 5.32 -18.58 -8.94
N LEU A 125 5.37 -19.28 -7.81
CA LEU A 125 5.59 -18.63 -6.52
C LEU A 125 7.05 -18.14 -6.43
N PRO A 126 7.30 -16.92 -5.91
CA PRO A 126 8.66 -16.46 -5.61
C PRO A 126 9.37 -17.40 -4.63
N LYS A 127 10.71 -17.38 -4.67
CA LYS A 127 11.53 -18.06 -3.67
C LYS A 127 11.10 -17.61 -2.26
N ASP A 128 11.04 -18.57 -1.34
CA ASP A 128 10.62 -18.38 0.06
C ASP A 128 9.16 -17.96 0.27
N THR A 129 8.32 -17.99 -0.78
CA THR A 129 6.87 -17.74 -0.67
C THR A 129 6.07 -19.03 -0.73
N ARG A 130 5.24 -19.27 0.30
CA ARG A 130 4.31 -20.41 0.34
C ARG A 130 2.90 -19.95 0.00
N PHE A 131 2.12 -20.83 -0.65
CA PHE A 131 0.70 -20.56 -0.91
C PHE A 131 -0.10 -20.26 0.38
N THR A 132 0.31 -20.81 1.52
CA THR A 132 -0.27 -20.50 2.83
C THR A 132 -0.08 -19.03 3.22
N GLN A 133 1.00 -18.37 2.80
CA GLN A 133 1.19 -16.93 3.01
C GLN A 133 0.26 -16.13 2.10
N ILE A 134 0.02 -16.57 0.85
CA ILE A 134 -0.99 -15.95 -0.03
C ILE A 134 -2.38 -15.99 0.61
N ALA A 135 -2.75 -17.12 1.23
CA ALA A 135 -4.01 -17.22 1.98
C ALA A 135 -4.07 -16.26 3.18
N GLY A 136 -2.94 -16.01 3.87
CA GLY A 136 -2.90 -15.01 4.94
C GLY A 136 -3.01 -13.57 4.42
N VAL A 137 -2.34 -13.27 3.30
CA VAL A 137 -2.40 -11.96 2.64
C VAL A 137 -3.80 -11.70 2.07
N SER A 138 -4.50 -12.71 1.57
CA SER A 138 -5.86 -12.56 1.08
C SER A 138 -6.87 -12.24 2.18
N LEU A 139 -6.64 -12.72 3.42
CA LEU A 139 -7.38 -12.26 4.60
C LEU A 139 -7.08 -10.79 4.91
N LEU A 140 -5.81 -10.37 4.91
CA LEU A 140 -5.44 -8.96 5.12
C LEU A 140 -6.01 -8.04 4.04
N ALA A 141 -6.15 -8.52 2.80
CA ALA A 141 -6.82 -7.78 1.73
C ALA A 141 -8.33 -7.54 1.98
N GLY A 142 -8.90 -8.22 2.97
CA GLY A 142 -10.22 -7.94 3.54
C GLY A 142 -10.31 -6.67 4.37
N ILE A 143 -9.18 -5.99 4.65
CA ILE A 143 -9.17 -4.67 5.31
C ILE A 143 -9.62 -3.62 4.29
N GLY A 144 -10.93 -3.47 4.14
CA GLY A 144 -11.56 -2.56 3.18
C GLY A 144 -11.69 -1.13 3.66
N PHE A 145 -11.66 -0.90 4.98
CA PHE A 145 -11.81 0.38 5.69
C PHE A 145 -12.17 1.59 4.81
N THR A 146 -11.20 2.40 4.35
CA THR A 146 -11.47 3.65 3.63
C THR A 146 -12.12 3.45 2.26
N MET A 147 -11.60 2.53 1.45
CA MET A 147 -12.13 2.30 0.09
C MET A 147 -13.50 1.65 0.11
N SER A 148 -13.76 0.72 1.02
CA SER A 148 -15.08 0.11 1.18
C SER A 148 -16.09 1.10 1.73
N ILE A 149 -15.70 1.99 2.65
CA ILE A 149 -16.57 3.07 3.14
C ILE A 149 -16.95 4.00 1.99
N PHE A 150 -15.97 4.41 1.16
CA PHE A 150 -16.22 5.24 -0.01
C PHE A 150 -17.18 4.57 -0.99
N VAL A 151 -16.97 3.29 -1.31
CA VAL A 151 -17.87 2.53 -2.19
C VAL A 151 -19.27 2.39 -1.56
N ALA A 152 -19.38 2.19 -0.24
CA ALA A 152 -20.66 2.13 0.44
C ALA A 152 -21.42 3.47 0.38
N GLN A 153 -20.71 4.60 0.52
CA GLN A 153 -21.33 5.93 0.36
C GLN A 153 -21.94 6.10 -1.02
N LEU A 154 -21.23 5.67 -2.07
CA LEU A 154 -21.75 5.70 -3.43
C LEU A 154 -22.95 4.73 -3.60
N GLY A 155 -22.82 3.49 -3.11
CA GLY A 155 -23.84 2.44 -3.29
C GLY A 155 -25.13 2.63 -2.48
N PHE A 156 -25.06 3.32 -1.35
CA PHE A 156 -26.21 3.63 -0.48
C PHE A 156 -26.55 5.12 -0.44
N SER A 157 -26.18 5.86 -1.49
CA SER A 157 -26.55 7.27 -1.65
C SER A 157 -28.06 7.48 -1.43
N GLY A 158 -28.43 8.40 -0.53
CA GLY A 158 -29.83 8.68 -0.19
C GLY A 158 -30.50 7.68 0.77
N ARG A 159 -29.77 6.70 1.31
CA ARG A 159 -30.25 5.72 2.30
C ARG A 159 -29.31 5.64 3.50
N GLU A 160 -29.44 6.60 4.41
CA GLU A 160 -28.52 6.78 5.54
C GLU A 160 -28.53 5.62 6.54
N ASP A 161 -29.69 5.00 6.73
CA ASP A 161 -29.91 3.81 7.55
C ASP A 161 -29.08 2.61 7.05
N LEU A 162 -29.13 2.32 5.75
CA LEU A 162 -28.36 1.24 5.14
C LEU A 162 -26.87 1.56 5.10
N LEU A 163 -26.51 2.82 4.87
CA LEU A 163 -25.13 3.28 4.90
C LEU A 163 -24.50 3.10 6.28
N LEU A 164 -25.24 3.39 7.34
CA LEU A 164 -24.80 3.16 8.72
C LEU A 164 -24.49 1.68 8.96
N MET A 165 -25.41 0.79 8.56
CA MET A 165 -25.22 -0.66 8.68
C MET A 165 -24.04 -1.18 7.85
N ALA A 166 -23.85 -0.65 6.64
CA ALA A 166 -22.73 -0.99 5.77
C ALA A 166 -21.39 -0.53 6.39
N LYS A 167 -21.32 0.69 6.91
CA LYS A 167 -20.13 1.21 7.60
C LYS A 167 -19.78 0.33 8.82
N THR A 168 -20.76 0.00 9.67
CA THR A 168 -20.55 -0.93 10.79
C THR A 168 -19.98 -2.27 10.33
N GLY A 169 -20.56 -2.86 9.28
CA GLY A 169 -20.07 -4.10 8.70
C GLY A 169 -18.63 -4.01 8.18
N ILE A 170 -18.28 -2.92 7.49
CA ILE A 170 -16.91 -2.69 6.98
C ILE A 170 -15.91 -2.58 8.13
N LEU A 171 -16.26 -1.87 9.21
CA LEU A 171 -15.39 -1.71 10.38
C LEU A 171 -15.18 -3.06 11.08
N ALA A 172 -16.26 -3.78 11.36
CA ALA A 172 -16.21 -5.10 11.98
C ALA A 172 -15.40 -6.10 11.13
N ALA A 173 -15.67 -6.14 9.82
CA ALA A 173 -14.96 -7.01 8.91
C ALA A 173 -13.49 -6.64 8.75
N SER A 174 -13.13 -5.36 8.70
CA SER A 174 -11.74 -4.91 8.61
C SER A 174 -10.95 -5.31 9.87
N LEU A 175 -11.57 -5.20 11.05
CA LEU A 175 -10.95 -5.63 12.31
C LEU A 175 -10.75 -7.15 12.34
N LEU A 176 -11.80 -7.93 12.01
CA LEU A 176 -11.73 -9.39 11.97
C LEU A 176 -10.72 -9.88 10.93
N ALA A 177 -10.72 -9.30 9.72
CA ALA A 177 -9.77 -9.60 8.66
C ALA A 177 -8.33 -9.29 9.07
N GLY A 178 -8.10 -8.14 9.72
CA GLY A 178 -6.79 -7.75 10.23
C GLY A 178 -6.27 -8.70 11.30
N ILE A 179 -7.09 -9.03 12.30
CA ILE A 179 -6.72 -9.97 13.37
C ILE A 179 -6.49 -11.38 12.79
N ALA A 180 -7.42 -11.90 12.00
CA ALA A 180 -7.32 -13.24 11.43
C ALA A 180 -6.13 -13.38 10.48
N GLY A 181 -5.91 -12.39 9.60
CA GLY A 181 -4.76 -12.35 8.69
C GLY A 181 -3.43 -12.23 9.44
N PHE A 182 -3.37 -11.38 10.48
CA PHE A 182 -2.19 -11.25 11.34
C PHE A 182 -1.87 -12.57 12.05
N ILE A 183 -2.84 -13.19 12.72
CA ILE A 183 -2.66 -14.47 13.42
C ILE A 183 -2.21 -15.55 12.43
N TRP A 184 -2.86 -15.64 11.27
CA TRP A 184 -2.53 -16.62 10.25
C TRP A 184 -1.08 -16.47 9.78
N LEU A 185 -0.68 -15.26 9.41
CA LEU A 185 0.68 -14.99 8.95
C LEU A 185 1.71 -15.18 10.06
N TYR A 186 1.39 -14.79 11.29
CA TYR A 186 2.27 -15.02 12.44
C TYR A 186 2.55 -16.51 12.66
N LEU A 187 1.54 -17.38 12.50
CA LEU A 187 1.69 -18.82 12.64
C LEU A 187 2.42 -19.47 11.45
N VAL A 188 2.23 -18.94 10.25
CA VAL A 188 2.77 -19.51 9.00
C VAL A 188 4.21 -19.02 8.71
N SER A 189 4.57 -17.83 9.18
CA SER A 189 5.91 -17.28 9.09
C SER A 189 6.80 -17.89 10.18
N LYS A 190 7.20 -19.15 10.01
CA LYS A 190 8.37 -19.66 10.72
C LYS A 190 9.61 -18.88 10.24
N PRO A 191 10.62 -18.64 11.12
CA PRO A 191 11.86 -18.01 10.71
C PRO A 191 12.47 -18.86 9.59
N ALA A 192 12.94 -18.22 8.52
CA ALA A 192 13.87 -18.87 7.62
C ALA A 192 15.11 -19.21 8.46
N ASP A 193 15.33 -20.49 8.73
CA ASP A 193 16.59 -20.93 9.34
C ASP A 193 17.72 -20.46 8.42
N SER A 194 18.55 -19.57 8.96
CA SER A 194 19.74 -18.97 8.35
C SER A 194 20.89 -19.97 8.25
#